data_AF-A0A935RJC4-F1
#
_entry.id   AF-A0A935RJC4-F1
#
_cell.length_a   1.000
_cell.length_b   1.000
_cell.length_c   1.000
_cell.angle_alpha   90.00
_cell.angle_beta   90.00
_cell.angle_gamma   90.00
#
_symmetry.space_group_name_H-M   'P 1'
#
loop_
_entity.id
_entity.type
_entity.pdbx_description
1 polymer ?
#
loop_
_entity_poly.entity_id
_entity_poly.type
_entity_poly.pdbx_seq_one_letter_code
_entity_poly.pdbx_strand_id
1 'polypeptide(L)'
;MTTTFSDLIILLSSGINQRRLYFDAHPKVKTLGRDFAAKLDSLLRESNESAFFFGVLNGKFIRDGRFLVGPSIAGRSLIEFAERLGCGGFLFQQHVTADEVAAFFRLAAGLRDRTGSLDESMAMLRAEGIRLIELTPHFRQAEAGQSVDQIDFSTVDPSLIQFDFSEDDEDGEGGLGRSIQNDLAPLLPIFQSMYDTVAANQATVNRDMDLDYVRTQTVSEQLQVKADRETMDIMNLMRYPDYDSYTIGHSVRVSTLALTVGREMGWPEHMLGELASAGLLHDLGKAKVPDEILYKPGKLDAEERKLAESHADIGARLLMARPDVSPLVVAGAWGHHIRHDGGGYPKMPKWAVLSPIAGLIQVCDVFEALTAARPYKNPMPPRRAFEIILKDRTAFNPNALVALIRAVGLYPPGSEVVLNDGSRGYVTARGARWDSPLVRITKDKTGRRLERDDQFLIDLNDNRKLEVADFLSVNIDADGNPVAAAPDPEEGGTRSIDDVFSEATR
;
A
#
# COMPACT_ATOMS: atom_id res chain seq x y z
N MET A 1 16.47 -12.91 -13.76
CA MET A 1 15.20 -12.38 -13.23
C MET A 1 14.10 -12.76 -14.20
N THR A 2 13.16 -13.58 -13.74
CA THR A 2 11.93 -13.95 -14.46
C THR A 2 11.07 -12.71 -14.65
N THR A 3 10.65 -12.41 -15.88
CA THR A 3 9.77 -11.26 -16.14
C THR A 3 8.38 -11.57 -15.58
N THR A 4 7.74 -10.62 -14.89
CA THR A 4 6.39 -10.82 -14.32
C THR A 4 5.32 -10.08 -15.11
N PHE A 5 4.05 -10.41 -14.85
CA PHE A 5 2.90 -9.65 -15.35
C PHE A 5 2.94 -8.18 -14.90
N SER A 6 3.27 -7.94 -13.62
CA SER A 6 3.36 -6.60 -13.03
C SER A 6 4.39 -5.74 -13.72
N ASP A 7 5.57 -6.30 -14.05
CA ASP A 7 6.62 -5.59 -14.79
C ASP A 7 6.09 -4.99 -16.10
N LEU A 8 5.34 -5.78 -16.86
CA LEU A 8 4.79 -5.38 -18.15
C LEU A 8 3.73 -4.28 -18.00
N ILE A 9 2.85 -4.40 -17.02
CA ILE A 9 1.83 -3.37 -16.74
C ILE A 9 2.46 -2.06 -16.27
N ILE A 10 3.49 -2.12 -15.42
CA ILE A 10 4.21 -0.93 -14.93
C ILE A 10 4.92 -0.21 -16.08
N LEU A 11 5.55 -0.96 -16.98
CA LEU A 11 6.22 -0.38 -18.15
C LEU A 11 5.23 0.29 -19.11
N LEU A 12 4.08 -0.34 -19.39
CA LEU A 12 3.03 0.27 -20.21
C LEU A 12 2.50 1.55 -19.58
N SER A 13 2.15 1.46 -18.31
CA SER A 13 1.60 2.56 -17.51
C SER A 13 2.56 3.76 -17.43
N SER A 14 3.82 3.48 -17.10
CA SER A 14 4.89 4.49 -17.04
C SER A 14 5.13 5.10 -18.42
N GLY A 15 5.09 4.29 -19.49
CA GLY A 15 5.23 4.76 -20.86
C GLY A 15 4.16 5.78 -21.25
N ILE A 16 2.89 5.48 -20.96
CA ILE A 16 1.77 6.40 -21.21
C ILE A 16 1.96 7.72 -20.43
N ASN A 17 2.31 7.63 -19.15
CA ASN A 17 2.47 8.81 -18.30
C ASN A 17 3.66 9.67 -18.73
N GLN A 18 4.81 9.07 -19.02
CA GLN A 18 5.98 9.78 -19.54
C GLN A 18 5.70 10.40 -20.90
N ARG A 19 4.89 9.75 -21.75
CA ARG A 19 4.50 10.29 -23.05
C ARG A 19 3.58 11.52 -22.96
N ARG A 20 2.82 11.68 -21.87
CA ARG A 20 2.06 12.92 -21.60
C ARG A 20 2.98 14.11 -21.29
N LEU A 21 4.18 13.84 -20.77
CA LEU A 21 5.17 14.86 -20.37
C LEU A 21 6.23 15.14 -21.44
N TYR A 22 6.57 14.14 -22.25
CA TYR A 22 7.68 14.18 -23.20
C TYR A 22 7.25 13.75 -24.61
N PHE A 23 7.97 14.23 -25.63
CA PHE A 23 7.76 13.86 -27.03
C PHE A 23 8.26 12.43 -27.34
N ASP A 24 7.79 11.84 -28.44
CA ASP A 24 8.04 10.43 -28.80
C ASP A 24 9.52 10.04 -28.86
N ALA A 25 10.36 10.93 -29.38
CA ALA A 25 11.79 10.68 -29.54
C ALA A 25 12.60 10.81 -28.24
N HIS A 26 11.96 11.16 -27.12
CA HIS A 26 12.64 11.37 -25.85
C HIS A 26 13.23 10.05 -25.30
N PRO A 27 14.49 10.04 -24.81
CA PRO A 27 15.17 8.80 -24.37
C PRO A 27 14.40 7.99 -23.32
N LYS A 28 13.71 8.66 -22.39
CA LYS A 28 12.89 7.98 -21.37
C LYS A 28 11.73 7.18 -21.96
N VAL A 29 11.02 7.76 -22.93
CA VAL A 29 9.87 7.11 -23.60
C VAL A 29 10.36 5.95 -24.47
N LYS A 30 11.46 6.16 -25.21
CA LYS A 30 12.09 5.11 -26.03
C LYS A 30 12.61 3.92 -25.21
N THR A 31 13.16 4.19 -24.03
CA THR A 31 13.69 3.13 -23.15
C THR A 31 12.55 2.27 -22.62
N LEU A 32 11.47 2.86 -22.13
CA LEU A 32 10.28 2.13 -21.67
C LEU A 32 9.66 1.25 -22.78
N GLY A 33 9.54 1.77 -24.00
CA GLY A 33 9.01 0.98 -25.13
C GLY A 33 9.89 -0.21 -25.51
N ARG A 34 11.21 -0.02 -25.50
CA ARG A 34 12.19 -1.08 -25.77
C ARG A 34 12.23 -2.13 -24.66
N ASP A 35 12.20 -1.70 -23.41
CA ASP A 35 12.23 -2.58 -22.25
C ASP A 35 10.95 -3.43 -22.17
N PHE A 36 9.79 -2.82 -22.46
CA PHE A 36 8.52 -3.56 -22.57
C PHE A 36 8.60 -4.62 -23.67
N ALA A 37 9.02 -4.25 -24.88
CA ALA A 37 9.11 -5.19 -26.01
C ALA A 37 10.06 -6.36 -25.69
N ALA A 38 11.23 -6.08 -25.10
CA ALA A 38 12.20 -7.11 -24.73
C ALA A 38 11.69 -8.06 -23.63
N LYS A 39 11.08 -7.50 -22.58
CA LYS A 39 10.51 -8.27 -21.47
C LYS A 39 9.31 -9.10 -21.91
N LEU A 40 8.44 -8.55 -22.76
CA LEU A 40 7.31 -9.27 -23.34
C LEU A 40 7.80 -10.50 -24.14
N ASP A 41 8.82 -10.32 -24.98
CA ASP A 41 9.39 -11.40 -25.77
C ASP A 41 10.05 -12.48 -24.88
N SER A 42 10.70 -12.10 -23.78
CA SER A 42 11.26 -13.05 -22.80
C SER A 42 10.13 -13.85 -22.14
N LEU A 43 9.12 -13.14 -21.64
CA LEU A 43 7.98 -13.74 -20.94
C LEU A 43 7.24 -14.76 -21.82
N LEU A 44 6.92 -14.40 -23.06
CA LEU A 44 6.19 -15.28 -23.98
C LEU A 44 7.01 -16.52 -24.40
N ARG A 45 8.34 -16.39 -24.50
CA ARG A 45 9.23 -17.53 -24.76
C ARG A 45 9.32 -18.48 -23.56
N GLU A 46 9.43 -17.92 -22.36
CA GLU A 46 9.51 -18.67 -21.11
C GLU A 46 8.19 -19.40 -20.80
N SER A 47 7.03 -18.78 -21.09
CA SER A 47 5.70 -19.37 -20.88
C SER A 47 5.19 -20.24 -22.04
N ASN A 48 5.90 -20.25 -23.18
CA ASN A 48 5.45 -20.88 -24.44
C ASN A 48 4.06 -20.38 -24.90
N GLU A 49 3.77 -19.11 -24.66
CA GLU A 49 2.55 -18.42 -25.11
C GLU A 49 2.81 -17.62 -26.39
N SER A 50 1.80 -17.52 -27.27
CA SER A 50 1.90 -16.74 -28.52
C SER A 50 1.52 -15.27 -28.35
N ALA A 51 0.87 -14.90 -27.25
CA ALA A 51 0.43 -13.55 -26.96
C ALA A 51 0.22 -13.33 -25.46
N PHE A 52 0.43 -12.09 -25.03
CA PHE A 52 0.16 -11.59 -23.68
C PHE A 52 -1.16 -10.84 -23.67
N PHE A 53 -2.10 -11.27 -22.84
CA PHE A 53 -3.42 -10.66 -22.76
C PHE A 53 -3.74 -10.14 -21.36
N PHE A 54 -4.42 -9.00 -21.31
CA PHE A 54 -5.16 -8.57 -20.13
C PHE A 54 -6.43 -7.80 -20.51
N GLY A 55 -7.50 -8.09 -19.77
CA GLY A 55 -8.78 -7.41 -19.81
C GLY A 55 -8.83 -6.18 -18.91
N VAL A 56 -9.80 -5.31 -19.17
CA VAL A 56 -10.23 -4.22 -18.29
C VAL A 56 -11.73 -4.36 -18.05
N LEU A 57 -12.14 -4.54 -16.79
CA LEU A 57 -13.53 -4.64 -16.38
C LEU A 57 -13.73 -3.91 -15.06
N ASN A 58 -14.77 -3.05 -14.99
CA ASN A 58 -15.11 -2.29 -13.77
C ASN A 58 -13.91 -1.55 -13.15
N GLY A 59 -13.05 -0.96 -13.98
CA GLY A 59 -11.87 -0.21 -13.53
C GLY A 59 -10.72 -1.09 -13.00
N LYS A 60 -10.70 -2.39 -13.31
CA LYS A 60 -9.66 -3.34 -12.88
C LYS A 60 -9.13 -4.14 -14.05
N PHE A 61 -7.89 -4.60 -13.93
CA PHE A 61 -7.33 -5.56 -14.86
C PHE A 61 -7.90 -6.96 -14.60
N ILE A 62 -8.12 -7.72 -15.67
CA ILE A 62 -8.52 -9.13 -15.61
C ILE A 62 -7.53 -9.94 -16.41
N ARG A 63 -7.16 -11.12 -15.93
CA ARG A 63 -6.42 -12.12 -16.72
C ARG A 63 -6.92 -13.50 -16.35
N ASP A 64 -7.05 -14.38 -17.34
CA ASP A 64 -7.48 -15.78 -17.16
C ASP A 64 -8.77 -15.95 -16.34
N GLY A 65 -9.73 -15.04 -16.56
CA GLY A 65 -11.03 -15.05 -15.86
C GLY A 65 -10.99 -14.55 -14.42
N ARG A 66 -9.86 -14.02 -13.95
CA ARG A 66 -9.65 -13.53 -12.58
C ARG A 66 -9.35 -12.04 -12.57
N PHE A 67 -9.92 -11.32 -11.61
CA PHE A 67 -9.49 -9.94 -11.34
C PHE A 67 -8.07 -9.96 -10.83
N LEU A 68 -7.23 -9.16 -11.46
CA LEU A 68 -5.90 -8.87 -10.96
C LEU A 68 -6.07 -7.78 -9.89
N VAL A 69 -5.49 -8.01 -8.71
CA VAL A 69 -5.51 -7.08 -7.56
C VAL A 69 -5.11 -5.69 -8.06
N GLY A 70 -5.91 -4.69 -7.67
CA GLY A 70 -6.20 -3.47 -8.46
C GLY A 70 -5.00 -2.59 -8.85
N PRO A 71 -5.23 -1.61 -9.75
CA PRO A 71 -4.17 -0.76 -10.27
C PRO A 71 -3.58 0.11 -9.13
N SER A 72 -2.26 0.03 -8.93
CA SER A 72 -1.51 1.20 -8.47
C SER A 72 -1.79 2.37 -9.41
N ILE A 73 -1.47 3.61 -9.00
CA ILE A 73 -1.59 4.83 -9.84
C ILE A 73 -1.03 4.64 -11.27
N ALA A 74 -0.10 3.69 -11.45
CA ALA A 74 0.40 3.25 -12.74
C ALA A 74 -0.74 2.81 -13.69
N GLY A 75 -1.60 1.87 -13.29
CA GLY A 75 -2.59 1.24 -14.17
C GLY A 75 -3.75 2.13 -14.61
N ARG A 76 -4.00 3.25 -13.91
CA ARG A 76 -5.15 4.14 -14.17
C ARG A 76 -5.15 4.70 -15.58
N SER A 77 -3.99 5.15 -16.07
CA SER A 77 -3.87 5.71 -17.43
C SER A 77 -4.18 4.67 -18.51
N LEU A 78 -3.91 3.40 -18.25
CA LEU A 78 -4.18 2.29 -19.17
C LEU A 78 -5.65 1.87 -19.14
N ILE A 79 -6.29 1.92 -17.96
CA ILE A 79 -7.74 1.73 -17.79
C ILE A 79 -8.53 2.84 -18.47
N GLU A 80 -8.18 4.10 -18.22
CA GLU A 80 -8.80 5.25 -18.89
C GLU A 80 -8.64 5.16 -20.42
N PHE A 81 -7.48 4.67 -20.88
CA PHE A 81 -7.26 4.45 -22.30
C PHE A 81 -8.17 3.36 -22.88
N ALA A 82 -8.33 2.23 -22.18
CA ALA A 82 -9.27 1.17 -22.58
C ALA A 82 -10.72 1.67 -22.62
N GLU A 83 -11.13 2.47 -21.63
CA GLU A 83 -12.47 3.09 -21.58
C GLU A 83 -12.70 4.04 -22.76
N ARG A 84 -11.70 4.88 -23.09
CA ARG A 84 -11.77 5.78 -24.26
C ARG A 84 -11.81 5.03 -25.58
N LEU A 85 -11.11 3.90 -25.70
CA LEU A 85 -11.19 3.04 -26.87
C LEU A 85 -12.47 2.18 -26.91
N GLY A 86 -13.26 2.17 -25.84
CA GLY A 86 -14.43 1.29 -25.73
C GLY A 86 -14.08 -0.20 -25.85
N CYS A 87 -12.89 -0.60 -25.41
CA CYS A 87 -12.44 -1.99 -25.46
C CYS A 87 -12.48 -2.66 -24.08
N GLY A 88 -12.57 -3.98 -24.09
CA GLY A 88 -12.53 -4.85 -22.91
C GLY A 88 -11.13 -5.27 -22.49
N GLY A 89 -10.07 -4.83 -23.18
CA GLY A 89 -8.70 -5.26 -22.92
C GLY A 89 -7.78 -5.15 -24.13
N PHE A 90 -6.51 -5.50 -23.90
CA PHE A 90 -5.44 -5.46 -24.90
C PHE A 90 -4.77 -6.83 -25.03
N LEU A 91 -4.44 -7.20 -26.25
CA LEU A 91 -3.70 -8.40 -26.59
C LEU A 91 -2.41 -8.01 -27.32
N PHE A 92 -1.26 -8.40 -26.78
CA PHE A 92 0.06 -8.13 -27.34
C PHE A 92 0.64 -9.43 -27.88
N GLN A 93 0.80 -9.53 -29.19
CA GLN A 93 1.36 -10.72 -29.83
C GLN A 93 2.87 -10.82 -29.58
N GLN A 94 3.44 -12.00 -29.84
CA GLN A 94 4.89 -12.16 -29.86
C GLN A 94 5.53 -11.21 -30.89
N HIS A 95 6.74 -10.72 -30.60
CA HIS A 95 7.50 -9.81 -31.46
C HIS A 95 6.92 -8.41 -31.66
N VAL A 96 6.04 -7.94 -30.76
CA VAL A 96 5.66 -6.51 -30.70
C VAL A 96 6.93 -5.66 -30.64
N THR A 97 7.02 -4.69 -31.57
CA THR A 97 8.22 -3.86 -31.72
C THR A 97 8.19 -2.65 -30.80
N ALA A 98 9.37 -2.11 -30.45
CA ALA A 98 9.46 -0.88 -29.66
C ALA A 98 8.77 0.33 -30.34
N ASP A 99 8.72 0.35 -31.68
CA ASP A 99 8.03 1.39 -32.45
C ASP A 99 6.51 1.28 -32.33
N GLU A 100 5.95 0.06 -32.32
CA GLU A 100 4.52 -0.17 -32.06
C GLU A 100 4.13 0.21 -30.63
N VAL A 101 4.99 -0.10 -29.65
CA VAL A 101 4.76 0.30 -28.25
C VAL A 101 4.83 1.82 -28.09
N ALA A 102 5.75 2.50 -28.80
CA ALA A 102 5.82 3.96 -28.82
C ALA A 102 4.56 4.58 -29.47
N ALA A 103 4.07 3.99 -30.57
CA ALA A 103 2.81 4.41 -31.19
C ALA A 103 1.62 4.19 -30.25
N PHE A 104 1.59 3.09 -29.50
CA PHE A 104 0.59 2.83 -28.47
C PHE A 104 0.60 3.91 -27.38
N PHE A 105 1.77 4.31 -26.87
CA PHE A 105 1.88 5.40 -25.88
C PHE A 105 1.42 6.74 -26.44
N ARG A 106 1.78 7.06 -27.69
CA ARG A 106 1.34 8.29 -28.36
C ARG A 106 -0.18 8.34 -28.46
N LEU A 107 -0.80 7.24 -28.87
CA LEU A 107 -2.25 7.14 -28.99
C LEU A 107 -2.93 7.29 -27.63
N ALA A 108 -2.42 6.60 -26.60
CA ALA A 108 -2.93 6.68 -25.23
C ALA A 108 -2.83 8.08 -24.61
N ALA A 109 -1.77 8.83 -24.93
CA ALA A 109 -1.59 10.20 -24.45
C ALA A 109 -2.43 11.22 -25.24
N GLY A 110 -2.72 10.95 -26.51
CA GLY A 110 -3.42 11.87 -27.41
C GLY A 110 -4.95 11.72 -27.41
N LEU A 111 -5.47 10.53 -27.13
CA LEU A 111 -6.91 10.25 -27.17
C LEU A 111 -7.61 10.92 -25.98
N ARG A 112 -8.50 11.88 -26.24
CA ARG A 112 -9.23 12.65 -25.21
C ARG A 112 -10.65 12.14 -25.01
N ASP A 113 -11.36 11.95 -26.11
CA ASP A 113 -12.76 11.55 -26.12
C ASP A 113 -12.90 10.05 -26.37
N ARG A 114 -14.06 9.51 -25.98
CA ARG A 114 -14.41 8.11 -26.26
C ARG A 114 -14.70 7.94 -27.75
N THR A 115 -14.16 6.89 -28.35
CA THR A 115 -14.43 6.52 -29.74
C THR A 115 -15.87 6.04 -29.91
N GLY A 116 -16.43 6.14 -31.12
CA GLY A 116 -17.83 5.80 -31.39
C GLY A 116 -18.10 4.30 -31.45
N SER A 117 -17.08 3.49 -31.78
CA SER A 117 -17.19 2.03 -31.85
C SER A 117 -15.82 1.34 -31.67
N LEU A 118 -15.85 0.06 -31.30
CA LEU A 118 -14.62 -0.75 -31.22
C LEU A 118 -13.93 -0.90 -32.59
N ASP A 119 -14.69 -0.97 -33.68
CA ASP A 119 -14.15 -1.04 -35.05
C ASP A 119 -13.39 0.24 -35.41
N GLU A 120 -13.90 1.39 -35.01
CA GLU A 120 -13.21 2.68 -35.15
C GLU A 120 -11.92 2.73 -34.34
N SER A 121 -11.94 2.22 -33.11
CA SER A 121 -10.73 2.09 -32.27
C SER A 121 -9.69 1.18 -32.89
N MET A 122 -10.09 0.02 -33.45
CA MET A 122 -9.18 -0.88 -34.14
C MET A 122 -8.58 -0.24 -35.39
N ALA A 123 -9.38 0.48 -36.17
CA ALA A 123 -8.91 1.23 -37.34
C ALA A 123 -7.90 2.33 -36.94
N MET A 124 -8.11 2.99 -35.80
CA MET A 124 -7.21 4.00 -35.25
C MET A 124 -5.83 3.42 -34.88
N LEU A 125 -5.78 2.24 -34.24
CA LEU A 125 -4.52 1.54 -33.98
C LEU A 125 -3.79 1.21 -35.29
N ARG A 126 -4.52 0.70 -36.29
CA ARG A 126 -3.94 0.35 -37.60
C ARG A 126 -3.39 1.58 -38.34
N ALA A 127 -4.05 2.73 -38.23
CA ALA A 127 -3.59 3.99 -38.82
C ALA A 127 -2.27 4.50 -38.19
N GLU A 128 -2.06 4.26 -36.89
CA GLU A 128 -0.80 4.54 -36.19
C GLU A 128 0.29 3.49 -36.44
N GLY A 129 0.03 2.50 -37.31
CA GLY A 129 0.98 1.44 -37.63
C GLY A 129 1.06 0.32 -36.60
N ILE A 130 0.14 0.28 -35.63
CA ILE A 130 0.08 -0.76 -34.58
C ILE A 130 -0.59 -2.01 -35.17
N ARG A 131 0.18 -3.09 -35.34
CA ARG A 131 -0.26 -4.35 -35.96
C ARG A 131 -0.36 -5.49 -34.97
N LEU A 132 0.62 -5.62 -34.09
CA LEU A 132 0.78 -6.72 -33.14
C LEU A 132 0.14 -6.45 -31.77
N ILE A 133 -0.51 -5.29 -31.60
CA ILE A 133 -1.34 -4.98 -30.44
C ILE A 133 -2.80 -4.90 -30.91
N GLU A 134 -3.65 -5.73 -30.33
CA GLU A 134 -5.06 -5.88 -30.70
C GLU A 134 -5.97 -5.47 -29.55
N LEU A 135 -7.17 -4.97 -29.89
CA LEU A 135 -8.20 -4.65 -28.93
C LEU A 135 -9.16 -5.82 -28.81
N THR A 136 -9.60 -6.10 -27.58
CA THR A 136 -10.62 -7.13 -27.33
C THR A 136 -11.96 -6.47 -26.99
N PRO A 137 -13.11 -7.07 -27.37
CA PRO A 137 -14.42 -6.60 -26.95
C PRO A 137 -14.65 -6.81 -25.45
N HIS A 138 -15.59 -6.07 -24.86
CA HIS A 138 -15.98 -6.25 -23.46
C HIS A 138 -16.46 -7.70 -23.19
N PHE A 139 -15.99 -8.30 -22.09
CA PHE A 139 -16.60 -9.52 -21.55
C PHE A 139 -18.10 -9.27 -21.34
N ARG A 140 -18.96 -10.18 -21.84
CA ARG A 140 -20.42 -10.02 -21.76
C ARG A 140 -20.82 -9.67 -20.33
N GLN A 141 -21.41 -8.48 -20.14
CA GLN A 141 -22.17 -8.17 -18.92
C GLN A 141 -23.22 -9.26 -18.73
N ALA A 142 -23.30 -9.84 -17.53
CA ALA A 142 -24.50 -10.56 -17.15
C ALA A 142 -25.69 -9.59 -17.26
N GLU A 143 -26.75 -10.02 -17.93
CA GLU A 143 -27.93 -9.20 -18.19
C GLU A 143 -28.53 -8.66 -16.89
N ALA A 144 -29.02 -7.41 -16.94
CA ALA A 144 -29.60 -6.70 -15.81
C ALA A 144 -30.71 -7.54 -15.15
N GLY A 145 -30.44 -8.02 -13.93
CA GLY A 145 -31.38 -8.85 -13.18
C GLY A 145 -30.77 -9.81 -12.16
N GLN A 146 -29.45 -10.03 -12.16
CA GLN A 146 -28.77 -10.79 -11.10
C GLN A 146 -28.24 -9.84 -10.01
N SER A 147 -28.66 -10.07 -8.76
CA SER A 147 -28.18 -9.35 -7.59
C SER A 147 -26.68 -9.52 -7.44
N VAL A 148 -25.99 -8.43 -7.08
CA VAL A 148 -24.54 -8.37 -6.81
C VAL A 148 -24.10 -9.24 -5.62
N ASP A 149 -25.04 -9.86 -4.90
CA ASP A 149 -24.82 -10.69 -3.70
C ASP A 149 -24.28 -12.10 -3.96
N GLN A 150 -23.84 -12.44 -5.19
CA GLN A 150 -23.27 -13.77 -5.51
C GLN A 150 -21.95 -13.70 -6.26
N ILE A 151 -21.06 -12.77 -5.89
CA ILE A 151 -19.65 -12.88 -6.30
C ILE A 151 -18.94 -13.84 -5.34
N ASP A 152 -18.62 -15.03 -5.82
CA ASP A 152 -17.77 -15.98 -5.10
C ASP A 152 -16.30 -15.53 -5.16
N PHE A 153 -15.82 -14.92 -4.07
CA PHE A 153 -14.47 -14.38 -3.93
C PHE A 153 -13.40 -15.43 -3.55
N SER A 154 -13.73 -16.73 -3.58
CA SER A 154 -12.80 -17.82 -3.23
C SER A 154 -11.67 -18.08 -4.25
N THR A 155 -11.56 -17.27 -5.30
CA THR A 155 -10.69 -17.54 -6.47
C THR A 155 -9.51 -16.57 -6.64
N VAL A 156 -9.11 -15.87 -5.58
CA VAL A 156 -7.81 -15.19 -5.55
C VAL A 156 -6.72 -16.26 -5.53
N ASP A 157 -5.87 -16.29 -6.55
CA ASP A 157 -4.72 -17.19 -6.59
C ASP A 157 -3.65 -16.68 -5.61
N PRO A 158 -3.39 -17.36 -4.49
CA PRO A 158 -2.38 -16.91 -3.53
C PRO A 158 -0.98 -16.90 -4.14
N SER A 159 -0.73 -17.68 -5.21
CA SER A 159 0.57 -17.79 -5.88
C SER A 159 1.00 -16.52 -6.62
N LEU A 160 0.08 -15.58 -6.86
CA LEU A 160 0.38 -14.25 -7.42
C LEU A 160 1.01 -13.30 -6.39
N ILE A 161 1.08 -13.70 -5.12
CA ILE A 161 1.82 -13.04 -4.06
C ILE A 161 3.06 -13.88 -3.78
N GLN A 162 4.13 -13.59 -4.49
CA GLN A 162 5.45 -14.04 -4.09
C GLN A 162 6.01 -13.03 -3.11
N PHE A 163 6.06 -13.41 -1.83
CA PHE A 163 7.04 -12.80 -0.95
C PHE A 163 8.41 -13.32 -1.39
N ASP A 164 9.19 -12.44 -2.00
CA ASP A 164 10.58 -12.73 -2.29
C ASP A 164 11.36 -12.74 -0.96
N PHE A 165 11.35 -13.90 -0.31
CA PHE A 165 12.32 -14.24 0.73
C PHE A 165 13.51 -15.00 0.13
N SER A 166 13.74 -14.89 -1.19
CA SER A 166 14.74 -15.69 -1.89
C SER A 166 16.16 -15.21 -1.57
N GLU A 167 16.71 -15.77 -0.52
CA GLU A 167 17.91 -16.59 -0.72
C GLU A 167 17.53 -18.04 -0.36
N ASP A 168 17.47 -18.88 -1.40
CA ASP A 168 17.53 -20.36 -1.35
C ASP A 168 16.22 -21.17 -1.08
N ASP A 169 15.20 -21.07 -1.93
CA ASP A 169 14.06 -22.02 -1.95
C ASP A 169 13.92 -22.72 -3.33
N GLU A 170 14.75 -23.73 -3.62
CA GLU A 170 14.56 -24.63 -4.79
C GLU A 170 13.54 -25.75 -4.55
N ASP A 171 13.19 -26.07 -3.29
CA ASP A 171 12.50 -27.33 -2.97
C ASP A 171 11.08 -27.19 -2.36
N GLY A 172 10.47 -26.01 -2.35
CA GLY A 172 9.01 -25.84 -2.13
C GLY A 172 8.41 -26.32 -0.79
N GLU A 173 9.14 -26.98 0.10
CA GLU A 173 8.64 -27.52 1.36
C GLU A 173 9.08 -26.67 2.56
N GLY A 174 8.23 -25.73 3.00
CA GLY A 174 8.15 -25.26 4.40
C GLY A 174 8.88 -23.97 4.81
N GLY A 175 9.12 -23.00 3.92
CA GLY A 175 9.74 -21.71 4.27
C GLY A 175 8.78 -20.70 4.94
N LEU A 176 9.34 -19.67 5.61
CA LEU A 176 8.61 -18.55 6.24
C LEU A 176 7.62 -17.90 5.25
N GLY A 177 7.99 -17.82 3.97
CA GLY A 177 7.14 -17.31 2.89
C GLY A 177 5.87 -18.11 2.65
N ARG A 178 5.90 -19.45 2.81
CA ARG A 178 4.71 -20.31 2.63
C ARG A 178 3.74 -20.18 3.81
N SER A 179 4.24 -19.94 5.03
CA SER A 179 3.40 -19.62 6.19
C SER A 179 2.71 -18.28 5.99
N ILE A 180 3.47 -17.23 5.68
CA ILE A 180 2.95 -15.86 5.48
C ILE A 180 1.92 -15.83 4.35
N GLN A 181 2.14 -16.57 3.26
CA GLN A 181 1.19 -16.67 2.15
C GLN A 181 -0.13 -17.35 2.57
N ASN A 182 -0.06 -18.41 3.37
CA ASN A 182 -1.24 -19.09 3.89
C ASN A 182 -2.00 -18.23 4.91
N ASP A 183 -1.29 -17.49 5.74
CA ASP A 183 -1.88 -16.62 6.77
C ASP A 183 -2.47 -15.35 6.14
N LEU A 184 -1.90 -14.89 5.02
CA LEU A 184 -2.39 -13.73 4.28
C LEU A 184 -3.58 -14.03 3.37
N ALA A 185 -3.63 -15.21 2.76
CA ALA A 185 -4.67 -15.57 1.78
C ALA A 185 -6.12 -15.27 2.24
N PRO A 186 -6.52 -15.53 3.50
CA PRO A 186 -7.86 -15.22 4.01
C PRO A 186 -8.17 -13.72 4.18
N LEU A 187 -7.14 -12.89 4.26
CA LEU A 187 -7.24 -11.44 4.52
C LEU A 187 -7.26 -10.62 3.22
N LEU A 188 -6.65 -11.13 2.14
CA LEU A 188 -6.59 -10.44 0.84
C LEU A 188 -7.95 -9.98 0.30
N PRO A 189 -9.03 -10.80 0.36
CA PRO A 189 -10.32 -10.35 -0.16
C PRO A 189 -10.87 -9.14 0.62
N ILE A 190 -10.60 -9.07 1.92
CA ILE A 190 -11.00 -7.94 2.77
C ILE A 190 -10.19 -6.72 2.40
N PHE A 191 -8.86 -6.83 2.32
CA PHE A 191 -8.02 -5.70 1.95
C PHE A 191 -8.33 -5.16 0.57
N GLN A 192 -8.60 -6.05 -0.40
CA GLN A 192 -9.06 -5.64 -1.72
C GLN A 192 -10.42 -4.92 -1.65
N SER A 193 -11.36 -5.43 -0.85
CA SER A 193 -12.65 -4.79 -0.66
C SER A 193 -12.53 -3.41 0.00
N MET A 194 -11.65 -3.26 0.99
CA MET A 194 -11.33 -1.98 1.62
C MET A 194 -10.73 -1.00 0.61
N TYR A 195 -9.73 -1.45 -0.17
CA TYR A 195 -9.11 -0.65 -1.22
C TYR A 195 -10.14 -0.17 -2.24
N ASP A 196 -10.97 -1.08 -2.75
CA ASP A 196 -12.04 -0.76 -3.69
C ASP A 196 -13.02 0.23 -3.11
N THR A 197 -13.35 0.11 -1.84
CA THR A 197 -14.31 0.97 -1.16
C THR A 197 -13.78 2.38 -1.03
N VAL A 198 -12.52 2.54 -0.60
CA VAL A 198 -11.87 3.86 -0.53
C VAL A 198 -11.72 4.46 -1.93
N ALA A 199 -11.27 3.68 -2.91
CA ALA A 199 -11.12 4.12 -4.29
C ALA A 199 -12.45 4.58 -4.92
N ALA A 200 -13.51 3.79 -4.73
CA ALA A 200 -14.84 4.09 -5.21
C ALA A 200 -15.38 5.37 -4.56
N ASN A 201 -15.28 5.50 -3.24
CA ASN A 201 -15.74 6.69 -2.52
C ASN A 201 -14.97 7.94 -2.93
N GLN A 202 -13.66 7.85 -3.15
CA GLN A 202 -12.87 8.95 -3.66
C GLN A 202 -13.32 9.35 -5.09
N ALA A 203 -13.60 8.38 -5.95
CA ALA A 203 -14.06 8.62 -7.31
C ALA A 203 -15.48 9.20 -7.38
N THR A 204 -16.42 8.71 -6.56
CA THR A 204 -17.79 9.23 -6.50
C THR A 204 -17.80 10.65 -5.94
N VAL A 205 -17.10 10.89 -4.83
CA VAL A 205 -16.97 12.24 -4.26
C VAL A 205 -16.35 13.18 -5.27
N ASN A 206 -15.29 12.80 -5.98
CA ASN A 206 -14.68 13.66 -6.99
C ASN A 206 -15.70 14.08 -8.08
N ARG A 207 -16.63 13.19 -8.46
CA ARG A 207 -17.74 13.45 -9.40
C ARG A 207 -18.98 14.12 -8.79
N ASP A 208 -18.88 14.64 -7.56
CA ASP A 208 -20.00 15.24 -6.82
C ASP A 208 -21.18 14.27 -6.60
N MET A 209 -20.88 12.97 -6.49
CA MET A 209 -21.85 11.92 -6.17
C MET A 209 -21.74 11.52 -4.69
N ASP A 210 -22.82 10.96 -4.17
CA ASP A 210 -22.85 10.43 -2.80
C ASP A 210 -21.86 9.27 -2.61
N LEU A 211 -21.18 9.27 -1.45
CA LEU A 211 -20.32 8.16 -1.04
C LEU A 211 -21.16 6.95 -0.58
N ASP A 212 -20.58 5.75 -0.69
CA ASP A 212 -21.16 4.51 -0.20
C ASP A 212 -20.64 4.23 1.22
N TYR A 213 -21.30 4.85 2.20
CA TYR A 213 -20.94 4.65 3.61
C TYR A 213 -21.31 3.26 4.11
N VAL A 214 -22.43 2.69 3.65
CA VAL A 214 -22.86 1.33 4.04
C VAL A 214 -21.81 0.30 3.67
N ARG A 215 -21.21 0.41 2.47
CA ARG A 215 -20.08 -0.43 2.07
C ARG A 215 -18.86 -0.21 2.95
N THR A 216 -18.55 1.04 3.30
CA THR A 216 -17.44 1.38 4.22
C THR A 216 -17.62 0.71 5.59
N GLN A 217 -18.83 0.77 6.14
CA GLN A 217 -19.16 0.12 7.39
C GLN A 217 -19.03 -1.40 7.28
N THR A 218 -19.58 -1.99 6.21
CA THR A 218 -19.50 -3.44 5.95
C THR A 218 -18.05 -3.94 5.92
N VAL A 219 -17.17 -3.26 5.16
CA VAL A 219 -15.76 -3.69 5.09
C VAL A 219 -15.01 -3.43 6.40
N SER A 220 -15.40 -2.41 7.16
CA SER A 220 -14.86 -2.13 8.49
C SER A 220 -15.24 -3.21 9.51
N GLU A 221 -16.48 -3.69 9.47
CA GLU A 221 -16.95 -4.80 10.30
C GLU A 221 -16.29 -6.13 9.88
N GLN A 222 -16.07 -6.36 8.59
CA GLN A 222 -15.32 -7.53 8.12
C GLN A 222 -13.86 -7.50 8.58
N LEU A 223 -13.20 -6.34 8.45
CA LEU A 223 -11.86 -6.14 8.99
C LEU A 223 -11.87 -6.36 10.50
N GLN A 224 -12.85 -5.84 11.23
CA GLN A 224 -12.98 -6.08 12.65
C GLN A 224 -13.08 -7.58 12.96
N VAL A 225 -13.98 -8.33 12.33
CA VAL A 225 -14.16 -9.76 12.63
C VAL A 225 -12.90 -10.57 12.31
N LYS A 226 -12.19 -10.25 11.22
CA LYS A 226 -11.03 -11.03 10.78
C LYS A 226 -9.69 -10.53 11.30
N ALA A 227 -9.59 -9.27 11.67
CA ALA A 227 -8.34 -8.71 12.17
C ALA A 227 -8.10 -9.23 13.57
N ASP A 228 -6.93 -9.81 13.75
CA ASP A 228 -6.39 -10.23 15.03
C ASP A 228 -4.99 -9.63 15.20
N ARG A 229 -4.21 -10.17 16.14
CA ARG A 229 -2.86 -9.71 16.38
C ARG A 229 -1.91 -10.02 15.22
N GLU A 230 -2.13 -11.13 14.53
CA GLU A 230 -1.29 -11.62 13.43
C GLU A 230 -1.57 -10.85 12.14
N THR A 231 -2.77 -10.30 12.00
CA THR A 231 -3.18 -9.44 10.89
C THR A 231 -2.25 -8.24 10.72
N MET A 232 -1.78 -7.62 11.81
CA MET A 232 -0.83 -6.50 11.71
C MET A 232 0.58 -6.97 11.34
N ASP A 233 1.01 -8.11 11.86
CA ASP A 233 2.29 -8.74 11.54
C ASP A 233 2.36 -9.06 10.03
N ILE A 234 1.27 -9.58 9.48
CA ILE A 234 1.08 -9.81 8.05
C ILE A 234 1.08 -8.48 7.25
N MET A 235 0.38 -7.45 7.73
CA MET A 235 0.36 -6.14 7.06
C MET A 235 1.71 -5.44 7.03
N ASN A 236 2.54 -5.62 8.06
CA ASN A 236 3.92 -5.14 8.09
C ASN A 236 4.80 -5.82 7.04
N LEU A 237 4.49 -7.08 6.71
CA LEU A 237 5.16 -7.86 5.68
C LEU A 237 4.68 -7.49 4.27
N MET A 238 3.42 -7.06 4.10
CA MET A 238 2.84 -6.63 2.81
C MET A 238 3.35 -5.26 2.28
N ARG A 239 4.63 -4.96 2.42
CA ARG A 239 5.24 -3.73 1.89
C ARG A 239 5.52 -3.90 0.39
N TYR A 240 4.48 -3.85 -0.43
CA TYR A 240 4.61 -4.12 -1.85
C TYR A 240 4.39 -2.87 -2.73
N PRO A 241 5.37 -2.50 -3.58
CA PRO A 241 5.28 -1.34 -4.49
C PRO A 241 4.13 -1.39 -5.50
N ASP A 242 3.65 -2.57 -5.88
CA ASP A 242 2.68 -2.70 -6.98
C ASP A 242 1.23 -2.46 -6.54
N TYR A 243 0.95 -2.36 -5.23
CA TYR A 243 -0.40 -2.20 -4.68
C TYR A 243 -0.68 -0.82 -4.08
N ASP A 244 0.33 0.07 -4.04
CA ASP A 244 0.22 1.36 -3.35
C ASP A 244 -0.09 2.49 -4.34
N SER A 245 -1.38 2.76 -4.56
CA SER A 245 -1.71 4.17 -4.76
C SER A 245 -1.50 4.85 -3.41
N TYR A 246 -0.58 5.83 -3.41
CA TYR A 246 -0.07 6.55 -2.23
C TYR A 246 -1.14 6.93 -1.18
N THR A 247 -2.41 7.11 -1.58
CA THR A 247 -3.52 7.53 -0.70
C THR A 247 -4.49 6.40 -0.32
N ILE A 248 -4.76 5.42 -1.21
CA ILE A 248 -5.77 4.38 -0.95
C ILE A 248 -5.17 3.24 -0.12
N GLY A 249 -3.96 2.78 -0.47
CA GLY A 249 -3.23 1.81 0.33
C GLY A 249 -2.90 2.37 1.72
N HIS A 250 -2.57 3.66 1.78
CA HIS A 250 -2.40 4.41 3.02
C HIS A 250 -3.64 4.34 3.92
N SER A 251 -4.83 4.69 3.42
CA SER A 251 -6.07 4.67 4.22
C SER A 251 -6.42 3.28 4.75
N VAL A 252 -6.17 2.22 3.96
CA VAL A 252 -6.33 0.82 4.40
C VAL A 252 -5.38 0.49 5.55
N ARG A 253 -4.10 0.86 5.43
CA ARG A 253 -3.09 0.60 6.48
C ARG A 253 -3.36 1.41 7.74
N VAL A 254 -3.75 2.68 7.61
CA VAL A 254 -4.17 3.52 8.74
C VAL A 254 -5.38 2.92 9.45
N SER A 255 -6.39 2.43 8.72
CA SER A 255 -7.56 1.76 9.29
C SER A 255 -7.18 0.50 10.08
N THR A 256 -6.33 -0.36 9.50
CA THR A 256 -5.87 -1.59 10.18
C THR A 256 -5.01 -1.30 11.41
N LEU A 257 -4.10 -0.31 11.32
CA LEU A 257 -3.32 0.16 12.46
C LEU A 257 -4.23 0.69 13.56
N ALA A 258 -5.17 1.58 13.21
CA ALA A 258 -6.08 2.19 14.15
C ALA A 258 -6.93 1.15 14.89
N LEU A 259 -7.49 0.18 14.16
CA LEU A 259 -8.24 -0.93 14.73
C LEU A 259 -7.39 -1.74 15.74
N THR A 260 -6.15 -2.05 15.38
CA THR A 260 -5.23 -2.80 16.23
C THR A 260 -4.87 -2.02 17.50
N VAL A 261 -4.60 -0.73 17.37
CA VAL A 261 -4.30 0.18 18.49
C VAL A 261 -5.52 0.35 19.39
N GLY A 262 -6.70 0.53 18.83
CA GLY A 262 -7.95 0.63 19.60
C GLY A 262 -8.22 -0.62 20.42
N ARG A 263 -7.92 -1.81 19.89
CA ARG A 263 -8.00 -3.07 20.62
C ARG A 263 -6.99 -3.18 21.74
N GLU A 264 -5.75 -2.77 21.49
CA GLU A 264 -4.70 -2.73 22.52
C GLU A 264 -5.08 -1.77 23.66
N MET A 265 -5.83 -0.71 23.36
CA MET A 265 -6.42 0.20 24.35
C MET A 265 -7.69 -0.34 25.04
N GLY A 266 -8.18 -1.52 24.65
CA GLY A 266 -9.38 -2.13 25.22
C GLY A 266 -10.69 -1.43 24.83
N TRP A 267 -10.73 -0.77 23.66
CA TRP A 267 -11.96 -0.12 23.20
C TRP A 267 -13.05 -1.14 22.86
N PRO A 268 -14.32 -0.81 23.12
CA PRO A 268 -15.43 -1.74 22.85
C PRO A 268 -15.66 -1.92 21.36
N GLU A 269 -16.15 -3.10 20.96
CA GLU A 269 -16.34 -3.49 19.55
C GLU A 269 -17.10 -2.45 18.70
N HIS A 270 -18.16 -1.83 19.23
CA HIS A 270 -18.89 -0.80 18.48
C HIS A 270 -18.03 0.43 18.16
N MET A 271 -17.07 0.80 19.02
CA MET A 271 -16.13 1.90 18.75
C MET A 271 -15.05 1.49 17.75
N LEU A 272 -14.71 0.20 17.69
CA LEU A 272 -13.69 -0.33 16.77
C LEU A 272 -14.16 -0.28 15.30
N GLY A 273 -15.43 -0.61 15.03
CA GLY A 273 -16.01 -0.47 13.69
C GLY A 273 -16.05 0.98 13.20
N GLU A 274 -16.37 1.91 14.11
CA GLU A 274 -16.33 3.35 13.83
C GLU A 274 -14.89 3.85 13.61
N LEU A 275 -13.94 3.33 14.37
CA LEU A 275 -12.53 3.66 14.24
C LEU A 275 -11.95 3.16 12.90
N ALA A 276 -12.33 1.95 12.47
CA ALA A 276 -11.95 1.40 11.18
C ALA A 276 -12.54 2.25 10.02
N SER A 277 -13.82 2.63 10.12
CA SER A 277 -14.47 3.54 9.16
C SER A 277 -13.79 4.91 9.12
N ALA A 278 -13.46 5.47 10.29
CA ALA A 278 -12.70 6.72 10.42
C ALA A 278 -11.34 6.62 9.72
N GLY A 279 -10.60 5.52 9.90
CA GLY A 279 -9.31 5.30 9.23
C GLY A 279 -9.44 5.19 7.71
N LEU A 280 -10.47 4.52 7.19
CA LEU A 280 -10.70 4.41 5.75
C LEU A 280 -11.06 5.74 5.09
N LEU A 281 -11.75 6.62 5.81
CA LEU A 281 -12.33 7.85 5.27
C LEU A 281 -11.63 9.13 5.73
N HIS A 282 -10.56 9.03 6.54
CA HIS A 282 -9.91 10.21 7.13
C HIS A 282 -9.45 11.21 6.06
N ASP A 283 -9.00 10.67 4.93
CA ASP A 283 -8.44 11.40 3.80
C ASP A 283 -9.45 11.67 2.66
N LEU A 284 -10.74 11.36 2.85
CA LEU A 284 -11.77 11.45 1.79
C LEU A 284 -11.81 12.84 1.12
N GLY A 285 -11.56 13.91 1.89
CA GLY A 285 -11.56 15.27 1.38
C GLY A 285 -10.47 15.56 0.35
N LYS A 286 -9.41 14.73 0.26
CA LYS A 286 -8.38 14.86 -0.80
C LYS A 286 -8.99 14.71 -2.18
N ALA A 287 -10.13 14.02 -2.32
CA ALA A 287 -10.90 13.94 -3.56
C ALA A 287 -11.31 15.31 -4.15
N LYS A 288 -11.29 16.37 -3.35
CA LYS A 288 -11.68 17.74 -3.71
C LYS A 288 -10.52 18.73 -3.75
N VAL A 289 -9.30 18.26 -3.50
CA VAL A 289 -8.09 19.08 -3.65
C VAL A 289 -7.54 18.86 -5.06
N PRO A 290 -7.14 19.92 -5.79
CA PRO A 290 -6.56 19.79 -7.12
C PRO A 290 -5.33 18.87 -7.15
N ASP A 291 -5.26 18.01 -8.17
CA ASP A 291 -4.17 17.07 -8.37
C ASP A 291 -2.81 17.77 -8.49
N GLU A 292 -2.77 18.97 -9.09
CA GLU A 292 -1.54 19.76 -9.23
C GLU A 292 -0.94 20.18 -7.88
N ILE A 293 -1.77 20.28 -6.84
CA ILE A 293 -1.34 20.63 -5.48
C ILE A 293 -1.02 19.37 -4.69
N LEU A 294 -1.86 18.33 -4.75
CA LEU A 294 -1.60 17.08 -4.05
C LEU A 294 -0.31 16.39 -4.52
N TYR A 295 -0.02 16.47 -5.82
CA TYR A 295 1.12 15.79 -6.44
C TYR A 295 2.25 16.75 -6.85
N LYS A 296 2.25 17.98 -6.34
CA LYS A 296 3.29 18.97 -6.66
C LYS A 296 4.68 18.43 -6.27
N PRO A 297 5.63 18.34 -7.22
CA PRO A 297 7.01 17.99 -6.88
C PRO A 297 7.69 19.19 -6.18
N GLY A 298 7.89 19.08 -4.87
CA GLY A 298 8.59 20.08 -4.07
C GLY A 298 7.74 20.68 -2.95
N LYS A 299 8.15 21.85 -2.44
CA LYS A 299 7.44 22.51 -1.34
C LYS A 299 6.19 23.23 -1.85
N LEU A 300 5.07 23.05 -1.15
CA LEU A 300 3.88 23.88 -1.31
C LEU A 300 4.14 25.29 -0.78
N ASP A 301 3.66 26.31 -1.50
CA ASP A 301 3.56 27.66 -0.97
C ASP A 301 2.44 27.78 0.08
N ALA A 302 2.21 28.98 0.63
CA ALA A 302 1.25 29.18 1.70
C ALA A 302 -0.21 28.95 1.26
N GLU A 303 -0.57 29.35 0.04
CA GLU A 303 -1.94 29.19 -0.47
C GLU A 303 -2.21 27.75 -0.91
N GLU A 304 -1.23 27.13 -1.57
CA GLU A 304 -1.27 25.71 -1.92
C GLU A 304 -1.35 24.84 -0.67
N ARG A 305 -0.58 25.16 0.37
CA ARG A 305 -0.65 24.47 1.66
C ARG A 305 -2.03 24.62 2.28
N LYS A 306 -2.58 25.83 2.32
CA LYS A 306 -3.93 26.07 2.86
C LYS A 306 -4.99 25.26 2.11
N LEU A 307 -4.88 25.15 0.79
CA LEU A 307 -5.81 24.33 0.00
C LEU A 307 -5.62 22.84 0.27
N ALA A 308 -4.38 22.37 0.37
CA ALA A 308 -4.10 20.99 0.75
C ALA A 308 -4.65 20.68 2.16
N GLU A 309 -4.40 21.53 3.15
CA GLU A 309 -4.88 21.38 4.54
C GLU A 309 -6.42 21.39 4.64
N SER A 310 -7.11 22.02 3.68
CA SER A 310 -8.58 22.08 3.67
C SER A 310 -9.26 20.73 3.49
N HIS A 311 -8.54 19.68 3.07
CA HIS A 311 -9.12 18.34 2.90
C HIS A 311 -9.76 17.80 4.19
N ALA A 312 -9.22 18.13 5.37
CA ALA A 312 -9.78 17.70 6.64
C ALA A 312 -11.19 18.31 6.86
N ASP A 313 -11.33 19.62 6.62
CA ASP A 313 -12.63 20.31 6.71
C ASP A 313 -13.60 19.84 5.62
N ILE A 314 -13.13 19.63 4.39
CA ILE A 314 -13.96 19.16 3.27
C ILE A 314 -14.46 17.74 3.54
N GLY A 315 -13.57 16.83 3.94
CA GLY A 315 -13.91 15.44 4.27
C GLY A 315 -14.96 15.38 5.38
N ALA A 316 -14.76 16.14 6.45
CA ALA A 316 -15.73 16.24 7.54
C ALA A 316 -17.10 16.73 7.05
N ARG A 317 -17.16 17.75 6.18
CA ARG A 317 -18.43 18.27 5.64
C ARG A 317 -19.16 17.26 4.75
N LEU A 318 -18.42 16.54 3.92
CA LEU A 318 -18.99 15.48 3.06
C LEU A 318 -19.61 14.37 3.92
N LEU A 319 -18.92 13.99 5.00
CA LEU A 319 -19.40 12.98 5.93
C LEU A 319 -20.60 13.47 6.76
N MET A 320 -20.58 14.71 7.25
CA MET A 320 -21.70 15.31 8.00
C MET A 320 -22.98 15.47 7.17
N ALA A 321 -22.87 15.57 5.85
CA ALA A 321 -24.04 15.67 4.98
C ALA A 321 -24.88 14.38 4.96
N ARG A 322 -24.32 13.27 5.47
CA ARG A 322 -24.95 11.96 5.50
C ARG A 322 -25.48 11.62 6.91
N PRO A 323 -26.77 11.29 7.05
CA PRO A 323 -27.37 10.99 8.36
C PRO A 323 -26.96 9.62 8.91
N ASP A 324 -26.51 8.70 8.04
CA ASP A 324 -26.04 7.36 8.39
C ASP A 324 -24.58 7.36 8.88
N VAL A 325 -23.84 8.47 8.72
CA VAL A 325 -22.45 8.57 9.17
C VAL A 325 -22.38 8.96 10.63
N SER A 326 -21.58 8.21 11.38
CA SER A 326 -21.34 8.48 12.79
C SER A 326 -20.56 9.78 13.03
N PRO A 327 -20.92 10.58 14.05
CA PRO A 327 -20.13 11.75 14.44
C PRO A 327 -18.67 11.43 14.77
N LEU A 328 -18.39 10.18 15.14
CA LEU A 328 -17.04 9.67 15.40
C LEU A 328 -16.18 9.59 14.15
N VAL A 329 -16.75 9.12 13.03
CA VAL A 329 -16.09 9.07 11.72
C VAL A 329 -15.83 10.48 11.19
N VAL A 330 -16.81 11.38 11.35
CA VAL A 330 -16.64 12.81 11.05
C VAL A 330 -15.48 13.40 11.86
N ALA A 331 -15.41 13.12 13.16
CA ALA A 331 -14.35 13.63 14.02
C ALA A 331 -12.97 13.09 13.61
N GLY A 332 -12.88 11.84 13.18
CA GLY A 332 -11.65 11.25 12.63
C GLY A 332 -11.16 12.00 11.39
N ALA A 333 -12.04 12.18 10.39
CA ALA A 333 -11.71 12.92 9.18
C ALA A 333 -11.36 14.39 9.44
N TRP A 334 -12.07 15.06 10.36
CA TRP A 334 -11.79 16.45 10.68
C TRP A 334 -10.47 16.64 11.45
N GLY A 335 -10.22 15.78 12.43
CA GLY A 335 -9.22 16.03 13.47
C GLY A 335 -7.91 15.27 13.35
N HIS A 336 -7.72 14.41 12.34
CA HIS A 336 -6.53 13.56 12.22
C HIS A 336 -5.20 14.35 12.07
N HIS A 337 -5.23 15.64 11.72
CA HIS A 337 -4.06 16.51 11.68
C HIS A 337 -3.95 17.49 12.87
N ILE A 338 -4.88 17.45 13.83
CA ILE A 338 -4.87 18.32 15.03
C ILE A 338 -3.97 17.71 16.09
N ARG A 339 -2.93 18.43 16.48
CA ARG A 339 -1.96 17.94 17.47
C ARG A 339 -2.52 18.01 18.88
N HIS A 340 -2.09 17.08 19.73
CA HIS A 340 -2.46 17.03 21.15
C HIS A 340 -1.99 18.26 21.93
N ASP A 341 -0.88 18.89 21.52
CA ASP A 341 -0.40 20.18 22.04
C ASP A 341 -1.20 21.41 21.56
N GLY A 342 -2.28 21.21 20.80
CA GLY A 342 -3.10 22.28 20.23
C GLY A 342 -2.56 22.89 18.92
N GLY A 343 -1.44 22.35 18.41
CA GLY A 343 -0.91 22.67 17.09
C GLY A 343 -1.69 21.98 15.95
N GLY A 344 -1.10 22.00 14.75
CA GLY A 344 -1.68 21.36 13.56
C GLY A 344 -2.86 22.15 12.96
N TYR A 345 -3.68 21.42 12.20
CA TYR A 345 -4.86 21.91 11.48
C TYR A 345 -5.97 20.85 11.43
N PRO A 346 -7.24 21.23 11.24
CA PRO A 346 -7.79 22.59 11.34
C PRO A 346 -7.60 23.20 12.74
N LYS A 347 -7.72 24.52 12.88
CA LYS A 347 -7.54 25.18 14.18
C LYS A 347 -8.72 24.87 15.11
N MET A 348 -8.44 24.16 16.19
CA MET A 348 -9.43 23.87 17.22
C MET A 348 -9.57 25.04 18.21
N PRO A 349 -10.80 25.39 18.64
CA PRO A 349 -10.99 26.35 19.71
C PRO A 349 -10.32 25.90 21.02
N LYS A 350 -9.74 26.84 21.78
CA LYS A 350 -9.00 26.53 23.04
C LYS A 350 -9.83 25.81 24.11
N TRP A 351 -11.15 25.90 24.05
CA TRP A 351 -12.05 25.25 25.00
C TRP A 351 -12.47 23.84 24.56
N ALA A 352 -12.25 23.48 23.30
CA ALA A 352 -12.64 22.19 22.75
C ALA A 352 -11.58 21.13 23.05
N VAL A 353 -12.03 19.89 23.20
CA VAL A 353 -11.18 18.72 23.43
C VAL A 353 -11.18 17.87 22.16
N LEU A 354 -10.00 17.47 21.72
CA LEU A 354 -9.86 16.60 20.54
C LEU A 354 -10.53 15.26 20.80
N SER A 355 -11.31 14.78 19.84
CA SER A 355 -11.93 13.45 19.91
C SER A 355 -10.85 12.37 20.09
N PRO A 356 -11.05 11.38 20.98
CA PRO A 356 -10.13 10.26 21.12
C PRO A 356 -9.86 9.51 19.81
N ILE A 357 -10.87 9.37 18.94
CA ILE A 357 -10.70 8.77 17.60
C ILE A 357 -9.78 9.62 16.74
N ALA A 358 -9.95 10.93 16.72
CA ALA A 358 -9.09 11.82 15.95
C ALA A 358 -7.62 11.74 16.41
N GLY A 359 -7.39 11.73 17.72
CA GLY A 359 -6.05 11.57 18.29
C GLY A 359 -5.41 10.20 18.01
N LEU A 360 -6.21 9.14 17.93
CA LEU A 360 -5.74 7.79 17.59
C LEU A 360 -5.45 7.68 16.08
N ILE A 361 -6.33 8.16 15.22
CA ILE A 361 -6.09 8.21 13.77
C ILE A 361 -4.85 9.05 13.48
N GLN A 362 -4.65 10.19 14.14
CA GLN A 362 -3.45 11.02 13.96
C GLN A 362 -2.16 10.24 14.17
N VAL A 363 -2.03 9.52 15.29
CA VAL A 363 -0.77 8.82 15.58
C VAL A 363 -0.54 7.67 14.60
N CYS A 364 -1.61 7.01 14.14
CA CYS A 364 -1.53 5.97 13.12
C CYS A 364 -1.17 6.52 11.74
N ASP A 365 -1.79 7.62 11.31
CA ASP A 365 -1.51 8.34 10.06
C ASP A 365 -0.03 8.77 10.01
N VAL A 366 0.46 9.44 11.06
CA VAL A 366 1.87 9.88 11.10
C VAL A 366 2.83 8.68 11.07
N PHE A 367 2.55 7.62 11.83
CA PHE A 367 3.40 6.43 11.82
C PHE A 367 3.41 5.71 10.47
N GLU A 368 2.25 5.53 9.85
CA GLU A 368 2.12 4.97 8.51
C GLU A 368 2.92 5.85 7.53
N ALA A 369 2.69 7.17 7.52
CA ALA A 369 3.31 8.08 6.59
C ALA A 369 4.84 8.11 6.69
N LEU A 370 5.38 7.89 7.89
CA LEU A 370 6.82 7.76 8.14
C LEU A 370 7.39 6.45 7.59
N THR A 371 6.68 5.34 7.81
CA THR A 371 7.12 3.98 7.49
C THR A 371 6.76 3.51 6.07
N ALA A 372 5.85 4.19 5.37
CA ALA A 372 5.45 3.87 4.01
C ALA A 372 6.62 3.98 3.01
N ALA A 373 6.70 3.02 2.08
CA ALA A 373 7.58 3.10 0.92
C ALA A 373 7.02 4.14 -0.06
N ARG A 374 7.85 5.08 -0.53
CA ARG A 374 7.42 6.09 -1.52
C ARG A 374 8.35 6.03 -2.73
N PRO A 375 7.91 6.43 -3.95
CA PRO A 375 8.75 6.45 -5.15
C PRO A 375 10.07 7.24 -5.03
N TYR A 376 10.21 8.06 -3.99
CA TYR A 376 11.38 8.89 -3.71
C TYR A 376 11.91 8.74 -2.27
N LYS A 377 11.42 7.77 -1.49
CA LYS A 377 11.81 7.55 -0.09
C LYS A 377 11.76 6.07 0.26
N ASN A 378 12.89 5.51 0.67
CA ASN A 378 12.95 4.16 1.21
C ASN A 378 12.10 4.06 2.49
N PRO A 379 11.36 2.95 2.70
CA PRO A 379 10.54 2.76 3.90
C PRO A 379 11.41 2.88 5.15
N MET A 380 10.96 3.69 6.10
CA MET A 380 11.64 3.86 7.38
C MET A 380 11.32 2.68 8.30
N PRO A 381 12.33 2.06 8.96
CA PRO A 381 12.07 1.03 9.97
C PRO A 381 11.21 1.58 11.13
N PRO A 382 10.29 0.78 11.72
CA PRO A 382 9.44 1.23 12.82
C PRO A 382 10.19 1.85 14.00
N ARG A 383 11.33 1.27 14.42
CA ARG A 383 12.19 1.85 15.46
C ARG A 383 12.53 3.31 15.17
N ARG A 384 13.00 3.59 13.95
CA ARG A 384 13.35 4.95 13.51
C ARG A 384 12.13 5.88 13.39
N ALA A 385 10.98 5.36 12.96
CA ALA A 385 9.75 6.14 12.94
C ALA A 385 9.32 6.55 14.36
N PHE A 386 9.40 5.62 15.31
CA PHE A 386 9.12 5.92 16.71
C PHE A 386 10.13 6.88 17.34
N GLU A 387 11.42 6.84 16.96
CA GLU A 387 12.39 7.86 17.41
C GLU A 387 11.97 9.28 17.01
N ILE A 388 11.49 9.44 15.78
CA ILE A 388 11.01 10.74 15.29
C ILE A 388 9.76 11.16 16.06
N ILE A 389 8.80 10.24 16.22
CA ILE A 389 7.54 10.50 16.94
C ILE A 389 7.81 10.85 18.41
N LEU A 390 8.72 10.14 19.09
CA LEU A 390 9.04 10.36 20.49
C LEU A 390 9.78 11.68 20.75
N LYS A 391 10.58 12.16 19.78
CA LYS A 391 11.18 13.50 19.84
C LYS A 391 10.12 14.61 19.88
N ASP A 392 8.95 14.37 19.29
CA ASP A 392 7.81 15.28 19.25
C ASP A 392 6.58 14.70 19.98
N ARG A 393 6.80 13.95 21.08
CA ARG A 393 5.73 13.21 21.78
C ARG A 393 4.55 14.06 22.24
N THR A 394 4.75 15.36 22.47
CA THR A 394 3.68 16.30 22.87
C THR A 394 2.66 16.52 21.76
N ALA A 395 3.01 16.21 20.51
CA ALA A 395 2.09 16.26 19.38
C ALA A 395 0.97 15.22 19.47
N PHE A 396 1.16 14.14 20.24
CA PHE A 396 0.32 12.95 20.18
C PHE A 396 -0.40 12.70 21.50
N ASN A 397 -1.56 12.05 21.43
CA ASN A 397 -2.21 11.52 22.61
C ASN A 397 -1.31 10.45 23.24
N PRO A 398 -0.92 10.58 24.53
CA PRO A 398 0.05 9.67 25.14
C PRO A 398 -0.45 8.22 25.20
N ASN A 399 -1.75 8.02 25.48
CA ASN A 399 -2.32 6.67 25.55
C ASN A 399 -2.36 6.00 24.18
N ALA A 400 -2.71 6.74 23.12
CA ALA A 400 -2.71 6.23 21.76
C ALA A 400 -1.28 5.92 21.28
N LEU A 401 -0.31 6.77 21.61
CA LEU A 401 1.10 6.56 21.27
C LEU A 401 1.67 5.30 21.95
N VAL A 402 1.41 5.12 23.24
CA VAL A 402 1.85 3.91 23.98
C VAL A 402 1.20 2.66 23.41
N ALA A 403 -0.09 2.71 23.12
CA ALA A 403 -0.79 1.59 22.51
C ALA A 403 -0.27 1.27 21.11
N LEU A 404 0.08 2.27 20.30
CA LEU A 404 0.74 2.05 19.00
C LEU A 404 2.09 1.34 19.15
N ILE A 405 2.93 1.77 20.10
CA ILE A 405 4.22 1.12 20.37
C ILE A 405 4.02 -0.35 20.77
N ARG A 406 3.03 -0.63 21.63
CA ARG A 406 2.71 -2.00 22.06
C ARG A 406 2.11 -2.86 20.94
N ALA A 407 1.28 -2.25 20.10
CA ALA A 407 0.63 -2.93 18.98
C ALA A 407 1.62 -3.33 17.89
N VAL A 408 2.54 -2.43 17.54
CA VAL A 408 3.50 -2.64 16.44
C VAL A 408 4.78 -3.34 16.91
N GLY A 409 5.26 -3.04 18.12
CA GLY A 409 6.59 -3.43 18.58
C GLY A 409 7.72 -2.65 17.89
N LEU A 410 8.93 -2.70 18.46
CA LEU A 410 10.10 -2.04 17.86
C LEU A 410 10.67 -2.78 16.66
N TYR A 411 10.55 -4.10 16.68
CA TYR A 411 11.12 -5.00 15.71
C TYR A 411 9.96 -5.77 15.07
N PRO A 412 9.40 -5.29 13.95
CA PRO A 412 8.31 -5.98 13.28
C PRO A 412 8.81 -7.31 12.68
N PRO A 413 7.91 -8.27 12.40
CA PRO A 413 8.22 -9.47 11.65
C PRO A 413 8.95 -9.17 10.34
N GLY A 414 9.90 -10.02 9.99
CA GLY A 414 10.80 -9.85 8.84
C GLY A 414 12.08 -9.05 9.13
N SER A 415 12.20 -8.39 10.28
CA SER A 415 13.43 -7.65 10.63
C SER A 415 14.60 -8.60 10.91
N GLU A 416 15.77 -8.35 10.32
CA GLU A 416 17.03 -9.00 10.74
C GLU A 416 17.56 -8.31 12.00
N VAL A 417 17.86 -9.08 13.04
CA VAL A 417 18.34 -8.60 14.33
C VAL A 417 19.62 -9.32 14.75
N VAL A 418 20.48 -8.61 15.47
CA VAL A 418 21.67 -9.13 16.15
C VAL A 418 21.39 -9.10 17.65
N LEU A 419 21.55 -10.25 18.30
CA LEU A 419 21.40 -10.34 19.74
C LEU A 419 22.71 -9.95 20.46
N ASN A 420 22.60 -9.58 21.74
CA ASN A 420 23.75 -9.19 22.57
C ASN A 420 24.82 -10.29 22.76
N ASP A 421 24.51 -11.54 22.43
CA ASP A 421 25.48 -12.65 22.42
C ASP A 421 26.15 -12.88 21.06
N GLY A 422 25.88 -12.03 20.07
CA GLY A 422 26.43 -12.06 18.72
C GLY A 422 25.65 -12.92 17.72
N SER A 423 24.66 -13.69 18.18
CA SER A 423 23.79 -14.46 17.29
C SER A 423 22.92 -13.55 16.42
N ARG A 424 22.54 -14.03 15.23
CA ARG A 424 21.68 -13.27 14.30
C ARG A 424 20.50 -14.09 13.85
N GLY A 425 19.40 -13.41 13.60
CA GLY A 425 18.16 -14.06 13.19
C GLY A 425 17.13 -13.07 12.66
N TYR A 426 16.00 -13.61 12.22
CA TYR A 426 14.88 -12.82 11.74
C TYR A 426 13.75 -12.83 12.77
N VAL A 427 13.13 -11.68 12.98
CA VAL A 427 11.90 -11.60 13.78
C VAL A 427 10.78 -12.32 13.04
N THR A 428 10.14 -13.29 13.70
CA THR A 428 9.02 -14.04 13.11
C THR A 428 7.67 -13.55 13.60
N ALA A 429 7.63 -12.98 14.81
CA ALA A 429 6.43 -12.44 15.42
C ALA A 429 6.83 -11.42 16.48
N ARG A 430 5.92 -10.48 16.79
CA ARG A 430 6.07 -9.65 17.99
C ARG A 430 5.98 -10.52 19.25
N GLY A 431 6.70 -10.14 20.29
CA GLY A 431 6.54 -10.78 21.61
C GLY A 431 5.56 -10.04 22.51
N ALA A 432 5.42 -10.54 23.73
CA ALA A 432 4.53 -9.96 24.74
C ALA A 432 4.95 -8.56 25.20
N ARG A 433 6.25 -8.24 25.12
CA ARG A 433 6.79 -6.90 25.33
C ARG A 433 7.22 -6.28 24.00
N TRP A 434 7.15 -4.95 23.93
CA TRP A 434 7.45 -4.18 22.72
C TRP A 434 8.90 -4.30 22.22
N ASP A 435 9.84 -4.67 23.10
CA ASP A 435 11.28 -4.85 22.84
C ASP A 435 11.70 -6.32 22.69
N SER A 436 10.79 -7.28 22.86
CA SER A 436 11.13 -8.69 23.05
C SER A 436 10.51 -9.58 21.98
N PRO A 437 10.88 -9.45 20.69
CA PRO A 437 10.32 -10.24 19.60
C PRO A 437 10.62 -11.73 19.73
N LEU A 438 9.86 -12.54 18.96
CA LEU A 438 10.22 -13.92 18.67
C LEU A 438 11.19 -13.91 17.49
N VAL A 439 12.37 -14.50 17.67
CA VAL A 439 13.47 -14.45 16.70
C VAL A 439 13.86 -15.87 16.29
N ARG A 440 13.89 -16.14 14.98
CA ARG A 440 14.46 -17.36 14.43
C ARG A 440 15.94 -17.15 14.18
N ILE A 441 16.79 -17.85 14.91
CA ILE A 441 18.23 -17.75 14.80
C ILE A 441 18.69 -18.48 13.54
N THR A 442 19.38 -17.74 12.66
CA THR A 442 19.91 -18.22 11.38
C THR A 442 21.43 -18.21 11.35
N LYS A 443 22.08 -17.45 12.25
CA LYS A 443 23.53 -17.44 12.44
C LYS A 443 23.88 -17.55 13.92
N ASP A 444 24.87 -18.38 14.22
CA ASP A 444 25.36 -18.54 15.59
C ASP A 444 26.16 -17.31 16.08
N LYS A 445 26.65 -17.39 17.33
CA LYS A 445 27.44 -16.33 18.00
C LYS A 445 28.75 -15.98 17.29
N THR A 446 29.22 -16.85 16.40
CA THR A 446 30.43 -16.66 15.59
C THR A 446 30.13 -16.09 14.21
N GLY A 447 28.85 -15.89 13.88
CA GLY A 447 28.38 -15.43 12.58
C GLY A 447 28.26 -16.55 11.54
N ARG A 448 28.47 -17.82 11.92
CA ARG A 448 28.31 -18.96 11.02
C ARG A 448 26.82 -19.20 10.76
N ARG A 449 26.44 -19.31 9.48
CA ARG A 449 25.09 -19.69 9.06
C ARG A 449 24.78 -21.11 9.57
N LEU A 450 23.62 -21.25 10.22
CA LEU A 450 23.08 -22.51 10.70
C LEU A 450 22.33 -23.20 9.55
N GLU A 451 22.53 -24.50 9.42
CA GLU A 451 21.70 -25.34 8.56
C GLU A 451 20.25 -25.31 9.04
N ARG A 452 19.30 -25.58 8.14
CA ARG A 452 17.86 -25.41 8.41
C ARG A 452 17.38 -26.18 9.64
N ASP A 453 17.83 -27.42 9.80
CA ASP A 453 17.47 -28.29 10.94
C ASP A 453 18.09 -27.83 12.26
N ASP A 454 19.13 -26.99 12.19
CA ASP A 454 19.82 -26.40 13.33
C ASP A 454 19.30 -24.98 13.66
N GLN A 455 18.41 -24.42 12.85
CA GLN A 455 17.76 -23.14 13.14
C GLN A 455 16.65 -23.33 14.18
N PHE A 456 16.57 -22.42 15.14
CA PHE A 456 15.60 -22.51 16.23
C PHE A 456 14.99 -21.15 16.56
N LEU A 457 13.80 -21.21 17.18
CA LEU A 457 13.05 -20.04 17.59
C LEU A 457 13.39 -19.69 19.05
N ILE A 458 13.65 -18.42 19.32
CA ILE A 458 13.80 -17.87 20.67
C ILE A 458 12.70 -16.83 20.89
N ASP A 459 11.93 -16.99 21.96
CA ASP A 459 11.14 -15.89 22.51
C ASP A 459 12.02 -15.08 23.47
N LEU A 460 12.34 -13.83 23.10
CA LEU A 460 13.16 -12.95 23.93
C LEU A 460 12.44 -12.53 25.23
N ASN A 461 11.12 -12.66 25.30
CA ASN A 461 10.37 -12.42 26.53
C ASN A 461 10.70 -13.48 27.60
N ASP A 462 10.85 -14.74 27.18
CA ASP A 462 11.16 -15.86 28.06
C ASP A 462 12.66 -15.94 28.37
N ASN A 463 13.51 -15.39 27.49
CA ASN A 463 14.96 -15.45 27.62
C ASN A 463 15.58 -14.09 27.96
N ARG A 464 15.35 -13.60 29.18
CA ARG A 464 15.77 -12.27 29.67
C ARG A 464 17.27 -11.95 29.66
N LYS A 465 18.12 -12.92 29.30
CA LYS A 465 19.57 -12.70 29.13
C LYS A 465 19.92 -12.22 27.73
N LEU A 466 19.01 -12.44 26.78
CA LEU A 466 19.17 -12.04 25.38
C LEU A 466 18.28 -10.83 25.10
N GLU A 467 18.86 -9.86 24.42
CA GLU A 467 18.18 -8.67 23.95
C GLU A 467 18.68 -8.34 22.54
N VAL A 468 17.87 -7.58 21.78
CA VAL A 468 18.28 -7.09 20.48
C VAL A 468 19.33 -5.99 20.68
N ALA A 469 20.59 -6.31 20.38
CA ALA A 469 21.71 -5.38 20.50
C ALA A 469 21.84 -4.48 19.28
N ASP A 470 21.55 -5.02 18.09
CA ASP A 470 21.54 -4.25 16.85
C ASP A 470 20.46 -4.77 15.91
N PHE A 471 20.02 -3.93 14.98
CA PHE A 471 19.06 -4.29 13.95
C PHE A 471 19.64 -3.92 12.60
N LEU A 472 19.77 -4.89 11.71
CA LEU A 472 20.30 -4.64 10.38
C LEU A 472 19.10 -4.25 9.51
N SER A 473 18.96 -2.95 9.25
CA SER A 473 18.06 -2.51 8.19
C SER A 473 18.57 -3.08 6.87
N VAL A 474 17.86 -4.05 6.29
CA VAL A 474 18.12 -4.48 4.92
C VAL A 474 17.72 -3.32 4.03
N ASN A 475 18.66 -2.42 3.70
CA ASN A 475 18.47 -1.58 2.53
C ASN A 475 18.81 -2.47 1.35
N ILE A 476 17.82 -2.69 0.49
CA ILE A 476 18.00 -3.39 -0.76
C ILE A 476 17.98 -2.31 -1.84
N ASP A 477 19.03 -2.23 -2.66
CA ASP A 477 18.99 -1.34 -3.83
C ASP A 477 17.97 -1.85 -4.85
N ALA A 478 17.77 -1.07 -5.92
CA ALA A 478 16.87 -1.42 -7.02
C ALA A 478 17.24 -2.74 -7.72
N ASP A 479 18.43 -3.30 -7.44
CA ASP A 479 18.97 -4.53 -8.00
C ASP A 479 18.98 -5.68 -6.98
N GLY A 480 18.41 -5.49 -5.78
CA GLY A 480 18.31 -6.52 -4.75
C GLY A 480 19.59 -6.72 -3.92
N ASN A 481 20.57 -5.82 -4.00
CA ASN A 481 21.79 -5.92 -3.20
C ASN A 481 21.68 -5.18 -1.86
N PRO A 482 22.29 -5.72 -0.77
CA PRO A 482 22.40 -5.03 0.51
C PRO A 482 23.22 -3.72 0.38
N VAL A 483 22.60 -2.58 0.68
CA VAL A 483 23.25 -1.27 0.76
C VAL A 483 23.50 -0.92 2.22
N ALA A 484 24.71 -0.45 2.53
CA ALA A 484 25.00 0.08 3.86
C ALA A 484 24.07 1.25 4.18
N ALA A 485 23.50 1.27 5.39
CA ALA A 485 22.77 2.43 5.89
C ALA A 485 23.68 3.68 5.85
N ALA A 486 23.13 4.82 5.42
CA ALA A 486 23.86 6.07 5.46
C ALA A 486 24.34 6.35 6.90
N PRO A 487 25.60 6.80 7.11
CA PRO A 487 26.11 7.07 8.44
C PRO A 487 25.30 8.16 9.13
N ASP A 488 25.10 7.99 10.44
CA ASP A 488 24.35 8.92 11.29
C ASP A 488 24.89 10.36 11.20
N PRO A 489 24.04 11.38 11.03
CA PRO A 489 24.45 12.75 11.25
C PRO A 489 24.55 13.00 12.76
N GLU A 490 25.80 12.98 13.25
CA GLU A 490 26.31 13.46 14.55
C GLU A 490 25.41 13.20 15.79
N GLU A 491 25.83 12.23 16.61
CA GLU A 491 25.38 12.01 17.98
C GLU A 491 25.68 13.24 18.87
N GLY A 492 24.75 14.19 18.90
CA GLY A 492 24.63 15.17 19.98
C GLY A 492 23.92 14.52 21.16
N GLY A 493 24.71 14.12 22.17
CA GLY A 493 24.32 13.49 23.44
C GLY A 493 22.82 13.49 23.81
N THR A 494 22.18 12.33 23.70
CA THR A 494 20.80 12.08 24.14
C THR A 494 20.73 10.72 24.84
N ARG A 495 19.85 10.61 25.86
CA ARG A 495 19.54 9.39 26.62
C ARG A 495 19.35 8.18 25.69
N SER A 496 19.65 6.96 26.18
CA SER A 496 19.41 5.74 25.40
C SER A 496 17.94 5.71 24.95
N ILE A 497 17.72 5.34 23.70
CA ILE A 497 16.39 5.15 23.14
C ILE A 497 15.55 4.20 24.01
N ASP A 498 16.17 3.17 24.58
CA ASP A 498 15.51 2.21 25.45
C ASP A 498 15.05 2.85 26.77
N ASP A 499 15.75 3.90 27.25
CA ASP A 499 15.30 4.70 28.39
C ASP A 499 14.08 5.56 28.02
N VAL A 500 14.07 6.13 26.81
CA VAL A 500 12.94 6.94 26.30
C VAL A 500 11.69 6.07 26.12
N PHE A 501 11.82 4.85 25.59
CA PHE A 501 10.72 3.90 25.49
C PHE A 501 10.28 3.34 26.84
N SER A 502 11.22 3.03 27.73
CA SER A 502 10.91 2.56 29.08
C SER A 502 10.18 3.62 29.91
N GLU A 503 10.52 4.90 29.75
CA GLU A 503 9.83 6.03 30.39
C GLU A 503 8.46 6.29 29.75
N ALA A 504 8.34 6.14 28.43
CA ALA A 504 7.08 6.37 27.71
C ALA A 504 6.05 5.24 27.94
N THR A 505 6.48 4.00 28.19
CA THR A 505 5.59 2.82 28.30
C THR A 505 5.25 2.41 29.74
N ARG A 506 5.88 3.03 30.74
CA ARG A 506 5.51 2.99 32.17
C ARG A 506 4.36 3.94 32.45
#